data_AF-A0A5C2HDI0-F1
#
_entry.id   AF-A0A5C2HDI0-F1
#
_cell.length_a   1.000
_cell.length_b   1.000
_cell.length_c   1.000
_cell.angle_alpha   90.00
_cell.angle_beta   90.00
_cell.angle_gamma   90.00
#
_symmetry.space_group_name_H-M   'P 1'
#
loop_
_entity.id
_entity.type
_entity.pdbx_description
1 polymer ?
#
loop_
_entity_poly.entity_id
_entity_poly.type
_entity_poly.pdbx_seq_one_letter_code
_entity_poly.pdbx_strand_id
1 'polypeptide(L)'
;MPTLLKPTNLDFIEEHYKEQIIALDLFFKESGAKHIPSSQIRFGGGTALAIYYFQHRLSFDIDLFVSDIQYLDYIRPKIWIEESNSFQNIEYIDQHNHIGLNTKNGIKVDILVDSNSSNFRIDTSKKLVDFDLYIEDITDIIAKKITFRKKDNKTRDIIDIAICLDSNPNLFNELIELEKVTKDDLKILKESLLQLNKNRYLSQLNIVKPFEKYLELSKEAPEYLISKIDY
;
A
#
# COMPACT_ATOMS: atom_id res chain seq x y z
N MET A 1 -23.50 9.03 5.70
CA MET A 1 -22.81 7.72 5.62
C MET A 1 -21.46 7.86 6.32
N PRO A 2 -20.95 6.83 7.01
CA PRO A 2 -19.68 6.93 7.71
C PRO A 2 -18.55 7.04 6.67
N THR A 3 -18.04 8.25 6.48
CA THR A 3 -16.81 8.49 5.74
C THR A 3 -15.62 8.08 6.63
N LEU A 4 -14.66 7.31 6.10
CA LEU A 4 -13.39 7.01 6.79
C LEU A 4 -12.49 8.25 6.95
N LEU A 5 -12.66 9.23 6.06
CA LEU A 5 -11.89 10.47 5.93
C LEU A 5 -12.59 11.73 6.47
N LYS A 6 -11.95 12.45 7.40
CA LYS A 6 -12.46 13.76 7.83
C LYS A 6 -12.36 14.79 6.69
N PRO A 7 -13.16 15.88 6.67
CA PRO A 7 -13.06 16.91 5.63
C PRO A 7 -11.64 17.48 5.45
N THR A 8 -10.95 17.78 6.55
CA THR A 8 -9.54 18.22 6.54
C THR A 8 -8.60 17.22 5.88
N ASN A 9 -8.96 15.93 5.88
CA ASN A 9 -8.17 14.91 5.21
C ASN A 9 -8.33 15.01 3.69
N LEU A 10 -9.50 15.42 3.19
CA LEU A 10 -9.79 15.47 1.75
C LEU A 10 -8.97 16.55 1.05
N ASP A 11 -8.87 17.75 1.64
CA ASP A 11 -8.08 18.84 1.06
C ASP A 11 -6.60 18.43 0.93
N PHE A 12 -6.05 17.84 2.00
CA PHE A 12 -4.70 17.28 2.00
C PHE A 12 -4.52 16.17 0.96
N ILE A 13 -5.51 15.28 0.85
CA ILE A 13 -5.48 14.16 -0.09
C ILE A 13 -5.53 14.67 -1.54
N GLU A 14 -6.36 15.67 -1.82
CA GLU A 14 -6.45 16.30 -3.13
C GLU A 14 -5.16 17.04 -3.48
N GLU A 15 -4.52 17.69 -2.51
CA GLU A 15 -3.24 18.35 -2.74
C GLU A 15 -2.10 17.37 -3.08
N HIS A 16 -2.05 16.21 -2.42
CA HIS A 16 -0.88 15.34 -2.46
C HIS A 16 -1.05 14.02 -3.23
N TYR A 17 -2.27 13.53 -3.44
CA TYR A 17 -2.55 12.22 -4.05
C TYR A 17 -3.57 12.25 -5.20
N LYS A 18 -3.87 13.42 -5.76
CA LYS A 18 -4.83 13.57 -6.85
C LYS A 18 -4.55 12.66 -8.04
N GLU A 19 -3.30 12.60 -8.49
CA GLU A 19 -2.92 11.78 -9.65
C GLU A 19 -3.10 10.27 -9.36
N GLN A 20 -2.85 9.83 -8.13
CA GLN A 20 -3.07 8.46 -7.67
C GLN A 20 -4.56 8.11 -7.65
N ILE A 21 -5.41 9.03 -7.16
CA ILE A 21 -6.86 8.85 -7.14
C ILE A 21 -7.41 8.79 -8.58
N ILE A 22 -6.94 9.67 -9.47
CA ILE A 22 -7.31 9.64 -10.88
C ILE A 22 -6.88 8.33 -11.52
N ALA A 23 -5.65 7.86 -11.30
CA ALA A 23 -5.17 6.58 -11.83
C ALA A 23 -6.02 5.39 -11.35
N LEU A 24 -6.39 5.39 -10.06
CA LEU A 24 -7.28 4.39 -9.47
C LEU A 24 -8.66 4.41 -10.14
N ASP A 25 -9.28 5.58 -10.28
CA ASP A 25 -10.59 5.74 -10.91
C ASP A 25 -10.59 5.30 -12.39
N LEU A 26 -9.57 5.71 -13.15
CA LEU A 26 -9.39 5.32 -14.55
C LEU A 26 -9.20 3.81 -14.70
N PHE A 27 -8.43 3.17 -13.81
CA PHE A 27 -8.28 1.72 -13.80
C PHE A 27 -9.65 1.02 -13.67
N PHE A 28 -10.49 1.44 -12.71
CA PHE A 28 -11.80 0.81 -12.51
C PHE A 28 -12.78 1.06 -13.67
N LYS A 29 -12.64 2.19 -14.36
CA LYS A 29 -13.48 2.55 -15.51
C LYS A 29 -13.10 1.79 -16.79
N GLU A 30 -11.81 1.55 -17.02
CA GLU A 30 -11.32 1.00 -18.30
C GLU A 30 -11.02 -0.51 -18.24
N SER A 31 -10.59 -1.06 -17.10
CA SER A 31 -10.01 -2.41 -17.04
C SER A 31 -11.00 -3.57 -17.03
N GLY A 32 -12.29 -3.32 -16.76
CA GLY A 32 -13.27 -4.39 -16.50
C GLY A 32 -13.41 -4.76 -15.02
N ALA A 33 -12.71 -4.09 -14.10
CA ALA A 33 -12.78 -4.33 -12.65
C ALA A 33 -14.21 -4.28 -12.08
N LYS A 34 -15.14 -3.57 -12.72
CA LYS A 34 -16.58 -3.58 -12.39
C LYS A 34 -17.24 -4.97 -12.41
N HIS A 35 -16.62 -5.95 -13.08
CA HIS A 35 -17.08 -7.33 -13.15
C HIS A 35 -16.54 -8.21 -12.00
N ILE A 36 -15.56 -7.71 -11.25
CA ILE A 36 -15.07 -8.35 -10.03
C ILE A 36 -16.03 -7.95 -8.88
N PRO A 37 -16.50 -8.89 -8.06
CA PRO A 37 -17.25 -8.52 -6.86
C PRO A 37 -16.39 -7.59 -5.99
N SER A 38 -16.93 -6.43 -5.60
CA SER A 38 -16.14 -5.34 -4.99
C SER A 38 -15.34 -5.76 -3.75
N SER A 39 -15.84 -6.72 -2.96
CA SER A 39 -15.11 -7.28 -1.80
C SER A 39 -13.86 -8.10 -2.15
N GLN A 40 -13.68 -8.44 -3.42
CA GLN A 40 -12.63 -9.32 -3.94
C GLN A 40 -11.48 -8.55 -4.60
N ILE A 41 -11.57 -7.22 -4.67
CA ILE A 41 -10.49 -6.34 -5.09
C ILE A 41 -10.30 -5.24 -4.05
N ARG A 42 -9.07 -5.06 -3.55
CA ARG A 42 -8.79 -4.17 -2.42
C ARG A 42 -7.67 -3.21 -2.74
N PHE A 43 -7.84 -1.94 -2.37
CA PHE A 43 -6.78 -0.95 -2.43
C PHE A 43 -5.91 -1.05 -1.19
N GLY A 44 -4.60 -1.22 -1.42
CA GLY A 44 -3.65 -1.56 -0.39
C GLY A 44 -2.32 -0.84 -0.52
N GLY A 45 -1.30 -1.44 0.09
CA GLY A 45 0.06 -0.94 0.01
C GLY A 45 0.28 0.44 0.66
N GLY A 46 1.35 1.11 0.23
CA GLY A 46 1.80 2.36 0.87
C GLY A 46 0.86 3.54 0.64
N THR A 47 0.17 3.57 -0.50
CA THR A 47 -0.71 4.68 -0.87
C THR A 47 -2.06 4.58 -0.16
N ALA A 48 -2.63 3.38 -0.01
CA ALA A 48 -3.79 3.18 0.85
C ALA A 48 -3.48 3.55 2.31
N LEU A 49 -2.30 3.15 2.81
CA LEU A 49 -1.83 3.50 4.15
C LEU A 49 -1.75 5.02 4.36
N ALA A 50 -1.21 5.73 3.37
CA ALA A 50 -1.08 7.18 3.43
C ALA A 50 -2.44 7.90 3.34
N ILE A 51 -3.33 7.50 2.43
CA ILE A 51 -4.62 8.17 2.22
C ILE A 51 -5.60 7.89 3.37
N TYR A 52 -5.74 6.63 3.78
CA TYR A 52 -6.83 6.21 4.68
C TYR A 52 -6.47 6.11 6.15
N TYR A 53 -5.19 6.15 6.51
CA TYR A 53 -4.76 5.92 7.89
C TYR A 53 -3.92 7.05 8.47
N PHE A 54 -2.83 7.44 7.81
CA PHE A 54 -1.80 8.24 8.50
C PHE A 54 -1.43 9.57 7.87
N GLN A 55 -1.55 9.73 6.54
CA GLN A 55 -1.06 10.91 5.83
C GLN A 55 0.40 11.22 6.17
N HIS A 56 1.22 10.16 6.22
CA HIS A 56 2.54 10.22 6.83
C HIS A 56 3.69 10.49 5.87
N ARG A 57 3.53 10.19 4.58
CA ARG A 57 4.53 10.45 3.54
C ARG A 57 3.90 10.43 2.15
N LEU A 58 4.60 10.96 1.15
CA LEU A 58 4.21 10.77 -0.24
C LEU A 58 4.33 9.28 -0.66
N SER A 59 3.47 8.87 -1.57
CA SER A 59 3.44 7.54 -2.17
C SER A 59 2.94 7.65 -3.59
N PHE A 60 3.62 6.99 -4.53
CA PHE A 60 3.49 7.28 -5.95
C PHE A 60 2.85 6.16 -6.78
N ASP A 61 2.77 4.96 -6.22
CA ASP A 61 2.24 3.77 -6.87
C ASP A 61 0.83 3.47 -6.36
N ILE A 62 0.00 2.77 -7.14
CA ILE A 62 -1.25 2.17 -6.69
C ILE A 62 -1.06 0.66 -6.60
N ASP A 63 -1.34 0.09 -5.42
CA ASP A 63 -1.34 -1.36 -5.21
C ASP A 63 -2.79 -1.84 -5.01
N LEU A 64 -3.25 -2.74 -5.87
CA LEU A 64 -4.53 -3.45 -5.76
C LEU A 64 -4.30 -4.93 -5.50
N PHE A 65 -5.15 -5.53 -4.70
CA PHE A 65 -5.06 -6.94 -4.32
C PHE A 65 -6.36 -7.66 -4.64
N VAL A 66 -6.28 -8.69 -5.48
CA VAL A 66 -7.40 -9.60 -5.74
C VAL A 66 -7.26 -10.88 -4.93
N SER A 67 -8.37 -11.39 -4.40
CA SER A 67 -8.36 -12.57 -3.51
C SER A 67 -8.12 -13.91 -4.23
N ASP A 68 -8.39 -13.96 -5.53
CA ASP A 68 -8.28 -15.15 -6.36
C ASP A 68 -7.72 -14.78 -7.73
N ILE A 69 -6.88 -15.67 -8.28
CA ILE A 69 -6.25 -15.51 -9.59
C ILE A 69 -7.27 -15.36 -10.73
N GLN A 70 -8.43 -16.00 -10.61
CA GLN A 70 -9.52 -15.93 -11.60
C GLN A 70 -10.06 -14.51 -11.76
N TYR A 71 -9.95 -13.66 -10.74
CA TYR A 71 -10.37 -12.26 -10.87
C TYR A 71 -9.46 -11.46 -11.80
N LEU A 72 -8.20 -11.88 -11.99
CA LEU A 72 -7.33 -11.23 -12.95
C LEU A 72 -7.84 -11.38 -14.38
N ASP A 73 -8.57 -12.45 -14.71
CA ASP A 73 -9.10 -12.68 -16.06
C ASP A 73 -10.07 -11.60 -16.52
N TYR A 74 -10.78 -10.95 -15.58
CA TYR A 74 -11.65 -9.81 -15.89
C TYR A 74 -10.90 -8.53 -16.25
N ILE A 75 -9.62 -8.42 -15.85
CA ILE A 75 -8.83 -7.19 -15.93
C ILE A 75 -7.55 -7.32 -16.76
N ARG A 76 -7.34 -8.47 -17.42
CA ARG A 76 -6.15 -8.70 -18.25
C ARG A 76 -5.98 -7.58 -19.28
N PRO A 77 -4.80 -6.92 -19.36
CA PRO A 77 -4.61 -5.74 -20.21
C PRO A 77 -4.93 -6.03 -21.67
N LYS A 78 -4.58 -7.22 -22.18
CA LYS A 78 -4.83 -7.65 -23.58
C LYS A 78 -6.29 -7.49 -24.07
N ILE A 79 -7.25 -7.36 -23.16
CA ILE A 79 -8.68 -7.25 -23.49
C ILE A 79 -9.09 -5.80 -23.77
N TRP A 80 -8.40 -4.81 -23.18
CA TRP A 80 -8.87 -3.42 -23.13
C TRP A 80 -7.78 -2.36 -23.37
N ILE A 81 -6.49 -2.72 -23.24
CA ILE A 81 -5.39 -1.76 -23.22
C ILE A 81 -5.17 -1.06 -24.58
N GLU A 82 -5.48 -1.73 -25.69
CA GLU A 82 -5.36 -1.14 -27.04
C GLU A 82 -6.31 0.05 -27.24
N GLU A 83 -7.48 0.01 -26.60
CA GLU A 83 -8.50 1.05 -26.66
C GLU A 83 -8.34 2.10 -25.55
N SER A 84 -7.36 1.91 -24.64
CA SER A 84 -7.17 2.77 -23.48
C SER A 84 -6.63 4.16 -23.86
N ASN A 85 -7.35 5.18 -23.41
CA ASN A 85 -6.89 6.56 -23.51
C ASN A 85 -5.99 6.97 -22.34
N SER A 86 -6.02 6.21 -21.25
CA SER A 86 -5.40 6.59 -19.97
C SER A 86 -4.11 5.83 -19.65
N PHE A 87 -3.97 4.61 -20.17
CA PHE A 87 -2.84 3.72 -19.89
C PHE A 87 -1.90 3.57 -21.09
N GLN A 88 -0.65 3.25 -20.80
CA GLN A 88 0.34 2.90 -21.81
C GLN A 88 0.02 1.52 -22.38
N ASN A 89 0.03 1.39 -23.70
CA ASN A 89 -0.35 0.16 -24.40
C ASN A 89 0.83 -0.71 -24.85
N ILE A 90 2.07 -0.22 -24.72
CA ILE A 90 3.29 -0.92 -25.16
C ILE A 90 4.04 -1.57 -23.98
N GLU A 91 3.91 -1.02 -22.78
CA GLU A 91 4.68 -1.44 -21.60
C GLU A 91 3.75 -1.81 -20.44
N TYR A 92 3.37 -3.08 -20.37
CA TYR A 92 2.64 -3.66 -19.23
C TYR A 92 3.17 -5.04 -18.86
N ILE A 93 2.95 -5.42 -17.60
CA ILE A 93 3.22 -6.76 -17.07
C ILE A 93 1.90 -7.52 -17.06
N ASP A 94 1.89 -8.71 -17.65
CA ASP A 94 0.74 -9.63 -17.61
C ASP A 94 1.23 -11.04 -17.25
N GLN A 95 1.43 -11.27 -15.95
CA GLN A 95 1.86 -12.54 -15.37
C GLN A 95 0.69 -13.23 -14.67
N HIS A 96 0.81 -14.54 -14.45
CA HIS A 96 -0.26 -15.34 -13.86
C HIS A 96 -0.83 -14.74 -12.56
N ASN A 97 0.01 -14.19 -11.68
CA ASN A 97 -0.38 -13.63 -10.38
C ASN A 97 -0.18 -12.09 -10.25
N HIS A 98 0.20 -11.41 -11.34
CA HIS A 98 0.55 -9.98 -11.31
C HIS A 98 0.21 -9.31 -12.64
N ILE A 99 -0.52 -8.22 -12.56
CA ILE A 99 -0.70 -7.26 -13.65
C ILE A 99 -0.03 -5.95 -13.23
N GLY A 100 0.82 -5.40 -14.09
CA GLY A 100 1.49 -4.12 -13.85
C GLY A 100 1.20 -3.18 -15.01
N LEU A 101 0.67 -2.01 -14.71
CA LEU A 101 0.26 -0.99 -15.67
C LEU A 101 0.94 0.33 -15.35
N ASN A 102 1.13 1.16 -16.36
CA ASN A 102 1.48 2.55 -16.19
C ASN A 102 0.43 3.41 -16.87
N THR A 103 -0.07 4.43 -16.18
CA THR A 103 -0.85 5.48 -16.81
C THR A 103 0.06 6.32 -17.73
N LYS A 104 -0.53 7.07 -18.67
CA LYS A 104 0.23 7.97 -19.55
C LYS A 104 0.90 9.13 -18.81
N ASN A 105 0.42 9.49 -17.61
CA ASN A 105 1.07 10.45 -16.71
C ASN A 105 2.12 9.80 -15.78
N GLY A 106 2.40 8.50 -15.91
CA GLY A 106 3.50 7.81 -15.22
C GLY A 106 3.19 7.27 -13.82
N ILE A 107 1.91 7.15 -13.45
CA ILE A 107 1.49 6.46 -12.22
C ILE A 107 1.46 4.95 -12.48
N LYS A 108 2.19 4.23 -11.64
CA LYS A 108 2.20 2.77 -11.68
C LYS A 108 0.96 2.23 -10.97
N VAL A 109 0.28 1.26 -11.59
CA VAL A 109 -0.84 0.51 -11.01
C VAL A 109 -0.47 -0.96 -11.04
N ASP A 110 -0.19 -1.53 -9.88
CA ASP A 110 0.07 -2.95 -9.70
C ASP A 110 -1.17 -3.65 -9.15
N ILE A 111 -1.54 -4.77 -9.75
CA ILE A 111 -2.60 -5.65 -9.28
C ILE A 111 -2.01 -7.03 -9.00
N LEU A 112 -2.09 -7.47 -7.75
CA LEU A 112 -1.47 -8.67 -7.24
C LEU A 112 -2.53 -9.64 -6.71
N VAL A 113 -2.28 -10.94 -6.83
CA VAL A 113 -3.10 -11.95 -6.14
C VAL A 113 -2.66 -12.03 -4.68
N ASP A 114 -3.60 -11.87 -3.75
CA ASP A 114 -3.42 -12.14 -2.34
C ASP A 114 -4.64 -12.82 -1.71
N SER A 115 -4.52 -14.13 -1.52
CA SER A 115 -5.54 -14.97 -0.87
C SER A 115 -5.52 -14.87 0.66
N ASN A 116 -4.49 -14.25 1.24
CA ASN A 116 -4.28 -14.25 2.70
C ASN A 116 -4.89 -13.03 3.39
N SER A 117 -5.20 -11.97 2.64
CA SER A 117 -5.87 -10.81 3.22
C SER A 117 -7.27 -11.16 3.70
N SER A 118 -7.52 -10.97 4.98
CA SER A 118 -8.78 -11.33 5.62
C SER A 118 -9.61 -10.12 6.04
N ASN A 119 -8.96 -9.00 6.36
CA ASN A 119 -9.62 -7.82 6.91
C ASN A 119 -9.64 -6.67 5.90
N PHE A 120 -10.68 -5.86 5.96
CA PHE A 120 -10.79 -4.66 5.13
C PHE A 120 -11.72 -3.62 5.75
N ARG A 121 -11.54 -2.38 5.34
CA ARG A 121 -12.47 -1.28 5.54
C ARG A 121 -13.18 -0.96 4.24
N ILE A 122 -14.36 -0.38 4.30
CA ILE A 122 -15.11 0.03 3.11
C ILE A 122 -15.33 1.55 3.18
N ASP A 123 -14.86 2.28 2.18
CA ASP A 123 -15.27 3.66 1.95
C ASP A 123 -16.48 3.68 1.01
N THR A 124 -17.65 3.96 1.58
CA THR A 124 -18.93 4.11 0.85
C THR A 124 -19.28 5.57 0.59
N SER A 125 -18.40 6.51 0.96
CA SER A 125 -18.72 7.94 0.88
C SER A 125 -18.64 8.52 -0.52
N LYS A 126 -17.97 7.81 -1.44
CA LYS A 126 -17.79 8.19 -2.84
C LYS A 126 -17.16 9.56 -3.05
N LYS A 127 -16.33 9.97 -2.10
CA LYS A 127 -15.65 11.28 -2.12
C LYS A 127 -14.38 11.27 -2.98
N LEU A 128 -13.67 10.14 -3.02
CA LEU A 128 -12.45 10.00 -3.82
C LEU A 128 -12.72 9.30 -5.16
N VAL A 129 -13.64 8.33 -5.17
CA VAL A 129 -14.03 7.54 -6.36
C VAL A 129 -15.55 7.34 -6.38
N ASP A 130 -16.15 7.04 -7.53
CA ASP A 130 -17.62 6.94 -7.67
C ASP A 130 -18.24 5.57 -7.27
N PHE A 131 -17.40 4.65 -6.80
CA PHE A 131 -17.73 3.30 -6.37
C PHE A 131 -17.33 3.03 -4.91
N ASP A 132 -17.85 1.96 -4.33
CA ASP A 132 -17.47 1.54 -2.99
C ASP A 132 -16.05 0.96 -3.02
N LEU A 133 -15.14 1.56 -2.27
CA LEU A 133 -13.73 1.18 -2.28
C LEU A 133 -13.39 0.36 -1.04
N TYR A 134 -12.87 -0.84 -1.27
CA TYR A 134 -12.40 -1.73 -0.21
C TYR A 134 -10.92 -1.46 0.03
N ILE A 135 -10.56 -1.22 1.29
CA ILE A 135 -9.21 -0.85 1.72
C ILE A 135 -8.63 -1.97 2.57
N GLU A 136 -7.42 -2.41 2.27
CA GLU A 136 -6.71 -3.37 3.13
C GLU A 136 -6.55 -2.83 4.55
N ASP A 137 -6.64 -3.72 5.53
CA ASP A 137 -6.35 -3.39 6.92
C ASP A 137 -4.85 -3.15 7.16
N ILE A 138 -4.51 -2.39 8.21
CA ILE A 138 -3.11 -2.14 8.61
C ILE A 138 -2.36 -3.46 8.80
N THR A 139 -2.99 -4.46 9.42
CA THR A 139 -2.36 -5.76 9.67
C THR A 139 -1.95 -6.45 8.36
N ASP A 140 -2.80 -6.39 7.32
CA ASP A 140 -2.52 -6.97 6.01
C ASP A 140 -1.42 -6.21 5.26
N ILE A 141 -1.43 -4.87 5.31
CA ILE A 141 -0.42 -4.02 4.66
C ILE A 141 0.96 -4.26 5.28
N ILE A 142 1.05 -4.27 6.61
CA ILE A 142 2.31 -4.43 7.33
C ILE A 142 2.85 -5.86 7.24
N ALA A 143 1.98 -6.88 7.34
CA ALA A 143 2.39 -8.27 7.18
C ALA A 143 3.12 -8.50 5.85
N LYS A 144 2.56 -8.01 4.72
CA LYS A 144 3.20 -8.13 3.41
C LYS A 144 4.58 -7.47 3.36
N LYS A 145 4.74 -6.29 3.96
CA LYS A 145 6.05 -5.61 4.01
C LYS A 145 7.08 -6.45 4.76
N ILE A 146 6.68 -7.05 5.88
CA ILE A 146 7.58 -7.90 6.66
C ILE A 146 7.86 -9.21 5.91
N THR A 147 6.84 -9.98 5.58
CA THR A 147 6.97 -11.31 4.97
C THR A 147 7.78 -11.29 3.68
N PHE A 148 7.52 -10.31 2.79
CA PHE A 148 8.19 -10.25 1.48
C PHE A 148 9.44 -9.38 1.46
N ARG A 149 9.61 -8.43 2.40
CA ARG A 149 10.65 -7.38 2.30
C ARG A 149 11.44 -7.16 3.59
N LYS A 150 11.33 -8.04 4.59
CA LYS A 150 12.10 -8.01 5.86
C LYS A 150 13.62 -7.87 5.71
N LYS A 151 14.20 -8.16 4.54
CA LYS A 151 15.64 -8.00 4.27
C LYS A 151 15.98 -6.83 3.33
N ASP A 152 14.97 -6.20 2.71
CA ASP A 152 15.19 -5.21 1.64
C ASP A 152 15.66 -3.86 2.21
N ASN A 153 15.35 -3.57 3.48
CA ASN A 153 15.69 -2.31 4.14
C ASN A 153 15.24 -1.06 3.36
N LYS A 154 14.06 -1.13 2.72
CA LYS A 154 13.49 0.02 2.01
C LYS A 154 13.04 1.07 3.02
N THR A 155 13.59 2.28 2.91
CA THR A 155 13.29 3.42 3.80
C THR A 155 11.79 3.64 4.00
N ARG A 156 10.99 3.56 2.92
CA ARG A 156 9.52 3.67 2.98
C ARG A 156 8.85 2.58 3.82
N ASP A 157 9.33 1.34 3.74
CA ASP A 157 8.75 0.22 4.48
C ASP A 157 9.11 0.32 5.97
N ILE A 158 10.35 0.74 6.30
CA ILE A 158 10.78 0.99 7.68
C ILE A 158 9.91 2.07 8.34
N ILE A 159 9.65 3.18 7.64
CA ILE A 159 8.80 4.28 8.14
C ILE A 159 7.35 3.81 8.32
N ASP A 160 6.80 3.12 7.33
CA ASP A 160 5.42 2.62 7.39
C ASP A 160 5.22 1.71 8.62
N ILE A 161 6.16 0.78 8.87
CA ILE A 161 6.10 -0.13 10.02
C ILE A 161 6.22 0.65 11.33
N ALA A 162 7.17 1.58 11.43
CA ALA A 162 7.38 2.36 12.65
C ALA A 162 6.16 3.20 13.04
N ILE A 163 5.52 3.85 12.07
CA ILE A 163 4.33 4.68 12.31
C ILE A 163 3.12 3.83 12.68
N CYS A 164 2.91 2.70 12.01
CA CYS A 164 1.85 1.78 12.41
C CYS A 164 2.06 1.27 13.84
N LEU A 165 3.30 0.94 14.21
CA LEU A 165 3.64 0.45 15.55
C LEU A 165 3.57 1.54 16.64
N ASP A 166 3.90 2.79 16.31
CA ASP A 166 3.68 3.94 17.20
C ASP A 166 2.19 4.16 17.46
N SER A 167 1.35 4.02 16.43
CA SER A 167 -0.11 4.14 16.56
C SER A 167 -0.77 2.95 17.27
N ASN A 168 -0.20 1.75 17.13
CA ASN A 168 -0.64 0.51 17.77
C ASN A 168 0.58 -0.25 18.32
N PRO A 169 0.96 -0.02 19.59
CA PRO A 169 2.11 -0.68 20.20
C PRO A 169 2.01 -2.22 20.26
N ASN A 170 0.81 -2.79 20.12
CA ASN A 170 0.58 -4.24 20.12
C ASN A 170 0.63 -4.86 18.71
N LEU A 171 0.86 -4.08 17.65
CA LEU A 171 0.77 -4.53 16.26
C LEU A 171 1.57 -5.81 15.99
N PHE A 172 2.80 -5.94 16.49
CA PHE A 172 3.58 -7.16 16.26
C PHE A 172 2.99 -8.41 16.91
N ASN A 173 2.42 -8.28 18.10
CA ASN A 173 1.73 -9.40 18.75
C ASN A 173 0.47 -9.76 17.97
N GLU A 174 -0.29 -8.77 17.53
CA GLU A 174 -1.49 -8.97 16.70
C GLU A 174 -1.15 -9.68 15.38
N LEU A 175 -0.07 -9.29 14.70
CA LEU A 175 0.38 -9.95 13.47
C LEU A 175 0.76 -11.43 13.69
N ILE A 176 1.34 -11.75 14.86
CA ILE A 176 1.69 -13.13 15.24
C ILE A 176 0.42 -13.92 15.59
N GLU A 177 -0.48 -13.36 16.38
CA GLU A 177 -1.74 -13.99 16.79
C GLU A 177 -2.65 -14.28 15.60
N LEU A 178 -2.63 -13.40 14.58
CA LEU A 178 -3.33 -13.60 13.31
C LEU A 178 -2.58 -14.52 12.34
N GLU A 179 -1.43 -15.08 12.74
CA GLU A 179 -0.56 -15.94 11.93
C GLU A 179 -0.10 -15.30 10.61
N LYS A 180 -0.10 -13.97 10.52
CA LYS A 180 0.31 -13.22 9.31
C LYS A 180 1.82 -13.05 9.21
N VAL A 181 2.51 -13.08 10.36
CA VAL A 181 3.96 -12.94 10.50
C VAL A 181 4.43 -13.87 11.62
N THR A 182 5.59 -14.48 11.44
CA THR A 182 6.21 -15.33 12.47
C THR A 182 7.21 -14.54 13.33
N LYS A 183 7.58 -15.08 14.50
CA LYS A 183 8.68 -14.52 15.30
C LYS A 183 10.01 -14.51 14.54
N ASP A 184 10.25 -15.49 13.67
CA ASP A 184 11.45 -15.55 12.83
C ASP A 184 11.48 -14.42 11.80
N ASP A 185 10.33 -14.07 11.21
CA ASP A 185 10.22 -12.92 10.31
C ASP A 185 10.64 -11.62 11.00
N LEU A 186 10.16 -11.39 12.23
CA LEU A 186 10.52 -10.21 13.03
C LEU A 186 12.00 -10.23 13.42
N LYS A 187 12.55 -11.39 13.78
CA LYS A 187 13.98 -11.54 14.09
C LYS A 187 14.84 -11.19 12.87
N ILE A 188 14.49 -11.70 11.69
CA ILE A 188 15.18 -11.37 10.43
C ILE A 188 15.08 -9.87 10.13
N LEU A 189 13.90 -9.26 10.34
CA LEU A 189 13.74 -7.81 10.17
C LEU A 189 14.70 -7.05 11.09
N LYS A 190 14.74 -7.38 12.38
CA LYS A 190 15.63 -6.77 13.37
C LYS A 190 17.11 -6.93 12.99
N GLU A 191 17.53 -8.13 12.61
CA GLU A 191 18.89 -8.41 12.14
C GLU A 191 19.25 -7.56 10.92
N SER A 192 18.33 -7.40 9.97
CA SER A 192 18.54 -6.56 8.79
C SER A 192 18.67 -5.07 9.16
N LEU A 193 17.89 -4.59 10.13
CA LEU A 193 17.92 -3.21 10.62
C LEU A 193 19.22 -2.90 11.37
N LEU A 194 19.74 -3.85 12.14
CA LEU A 194 21.04 -3.73 12.81
C LEU A 194 22.20 -3.58 11.80
N GLN A 195 22.04 -4.09 10.59
CA GLN A 195 23.03 -3.98 9.49
C GLN A 195 22.72 -2.81 8.53
N LEU A 196 21.70 -2.00 8.81
CA LEU A 196 21.27 -0.91 7.94
C LEU A 196 22.36 0.15 7.78
N ASN A 197 22.61 0.57 6.53
CA ASN A 197 23.42 1.75 6.28
C ASN A 197 22.62 3.02 6.64
N LYS A 198 22.85 3.55 7.85
CA LYS A 198 22.13 4.73 8.37
C LYS A 198 22.29 5.98 7.50
N ASN A 199 23.47 6.20 6.91
CA ASN A 199 23.69 7.34 6.02
C ASN A 199 22.83 7.24 4.75
N ARG A 200 22.72 6.04 4.17
CA ARG A 200 21.83 5.77 3.03
C ARG A 200 20.36 5.92 3.41
N TYR A 201 19.98 5.45 4.60
CA TYR A 201 18.62 5.61 5.11
C TYR A 201 18.23 7.09 5.22
N LEU A 202 19.06 7.88 5.92
CA LEU A 202 18.83 9.31 6.11
C LEU A 202 18.81 10.08 4.78
N SER A 203 19.66 9.72 3.81
CA SER A 203 19.63 10.39 2.50
C SER A 203 18.36 10.07 1.69
N GLN A 204 17.77 8.89 1.89
CA GLN A 204 16.51 8.50 1.25
C GLN A 204 15.28 9.13 1.89
N LEU A 205 15.35 9.66 3.12
CA LEU A 205 14.22 10.38 3.73
C LEU A 205 13.74 11.55 2.86
N ASN A 206 14.64 12.23 2.17
CA ASN A 206 14.31 13.33 1.25
C ASN A 206 13.52 12.88 0.01
N ILE A 207 13.62 11.59 -0.35
CA ILE A 207 12.86 11.00 -1.47
C ILE A 207 11.51 10.54 -0.97
N VAL A 208 11.48 9.90 0.20
CA VAL A 208 10.25 9.39 0.81
C VAL A 208 9.33 10.52 1.27
N LYS A 209 9.91 11.69 1.63
CA LYS A 209 9.21 12.91 2.03
C LYS A 209 8.13 12.66 3.10
N PRO A 210 8.52 12.26 4.33
CA PRO A 210 7.59 12.23 5.44
C PRO A 210 7.05 13.63 5.73
N PHE A 211 5.78 13.73 6.11
CA PHE A 211 5.18 15.01 6.49
C PHE A 211 5.59 15.41 7.90
N GLU A 212 5.48 16.71 8.20
CA GLU A 212 6.06 17.35 9.39
C GLU A 212 5.79 16.59 10.69
N LYS A 213 4.54 16.17 10.90
CA LYS A 213 4.11 15.38 12.06
C LYS A 213 4.96 14.12 12.31
N TYR A 214 5.45 13.48 11.27
CA TYR A 214 6.14 12.18 11.34
C TYR A 214 7.65 12.28 11.08
N LEU A 215 8.21 13.48 10.91
CA LEU A 215 9.62 13.64 10.58
C LEU A 215 10.56 13.05 11.65
N GLU A 216 10.31 13.35 12.92
CA GLU A 216 11.17 12.86 14.01
C GLU A 216 11.11 11.34 14.14
N LEU A 217 9.90 10.77 14.21
CA LEU A 217 9.74 9.30 14.23
C LEU A 217 10.34 8.65 12.97
N SER A 218 10.25 9.28 11.80
CA SER A 218 10.86 8.76 10.58
C SER A 218 12.39 8.80 10.62
N LYS A 219 13.03 9.71 11.35
CA LYS A 219 14.50 9.71 11.50
C LYS A 219 14.97 8.58 12.42
N GLU A 220 14.17 8.29 13.45
CA GLU A 220 14.48 7.30 14.49
C GLU A 220 13.86 5.92 14.22
N ALA A 221 13.12 5.76 13.13
CA ALA A 221 12.36 4.55 12.84
C ALA A 221 13.19 3.26 12.88
N PRO A 222 14.44 3.18 12.37
CA PRO A 222 15.24 1.96 12.49
C PRO A 222 15.50 1.57 13.95
N GLU A 223 15.99 2.51 14.76
CA GLU A 223 16.27 2.29 16.18
C GLU A 223 14.99 2.00 16.98
N TYR A 224 13.91 2.72 16.68
CA TYR A 224 12.59 2.51 17.27
C TYR A 224 12.13 1.07 17.02
N LEU A 225 12.16 0.58 15.77
CA LEU A 225 11.75 -0.78 15.44
C LEU A 225 12.63 -1.83 16.12
N ILE A 226 13.95 -1.65 16.13
CA ILE A 226 14.88 -2.56 16.83
C ILE A 226 14.51 -2.68 18.31
N SER A 227 14.14 -1.56 18.96
CA SER A 227 13.77 -1.53 20.38
C SER A 227 12.43 -2.22 20.69
N LYS A 228 11.59 -2.46 19.67
CA LYS A 228 10.25 -3.04 19.82
C LYS A 228 10.17 -4.51 19.46
N ILE A 229 11.24 -5.09 18.94
CA ILE A 229 11.31 -6.51 18.60
C ILE A 229 12.07 -7.21 19.73
N ASP A 230 11.35 -7.88 20.62
CA ASP A 230 11.91 -8.51 21.83
C ASP A 230 12.55 -9.88 21.58
N TYR A 231 12.45 -10.40 20.35
CA TYR A 231 12.96 -11.71 19.95
C TYR A 231 14.37 -11.65 19.31
#